data_AF-A0AAU9EUZ8-F1
#
_entry.id   AF-A0AAU9EUZ8-F1
#
_cell.length_a   1.000
_cell.length_b   1.000
_cell.length_c   1.000
_cell.angle_alpha   90.00
_cell.angle_beta   90.00
_cell.angle_gamma   90.00
#
_symmetry.space_group_name_H-M   'P 1'
#
loop_
_entity.id
_entity.type
_entity.pdbx_description
1 polymer ?
#
loop_
_entity_poly.entity_id
_entity_poly.type
_entity_poly.pdbx_seq_one_letter_code
_entity_poly.pdbx_strand_id
1 'polypeptide(L)'
;MAKVNGKPVTLAAFQCRAAFMGLGGDPALLEPELRRAVLDGLVTRMLLLAEAARQGIVLQPEELAKRQEQLFSKLAPDVFKHNLAVHGISQEQWQRELADQLLMEKALRLILRPQIRVTPKMITDYYQGHREEFYRPEQILAQHALLPNKGMAQKLVDQVQEGKDMSQAAEQMGAPLAGGGQPTWLSRGHMPPGLEAKVFALKAGQLAGPLPSPYGFHVLRVTAKRPASSLSLAQAAPEIQKKLVAQKQEALAVSLLEELKAKSVIIYDQQFLDKGQVASARSK
;
A
#
# COMPACT_ATOMS: atom_id res chain seq x y z
N MET A 1 23.38 21.28 -11.12
CA MET A 1 22.60 20.26 -10.34
C MET A 1 22.99 20.29 -8.86
N ALA A 2 22.59 19.30 -8.04
CA ALA A 2 22.94 19.26 -6.62
C ALA A 2 24.35 18.71 -6.34
N LYS A 3 24.92 19.06 -5.17
CA LYS A 3 26.16 18.50 -4.61
C LYS A 3 25.97 18.16 -3.13
N VAL A 4 26.53 17.05 -2.67
CA VAL A 4 26.53 16.62 -1.26
C VAL A 4 27.97 16.41 -0.80
N ASN A 5 28.43 17.21 0.16
CA ASN A 5 29.82 17.19 0.65
C ASN A 5 30.86 17.25 -0.49
N GLY A 6 30.61 18.11 -1.48
CA GLY A 6 31.43 18.28 -2.67
C GLY A 6 31.22 17.23 -3.78
N LYS A 7 30.57 16.10 -3.50
CA LYS A 7 30.27 15.07 -4.51
C LYS A 7 29.05 15.48 -5.35
N PRO A 8 29.14 15.50 -6.69
CA PRO A 8 28.03 15.93 -7.55
C PRO A 8 26.95 14.85 -7.70
N VAL A 9 25.69 15.27 -7.72
CA VAL A 9 24.59 14.50 -8.31
C VAL A 9 24.68 14.65 -9.83
N THR A 10 24.89 13.55 -10.54
CA THR A 10 25.09 13.56 -12.00
C THR A 10 23.76 13.62 -12.74
N LEU A 11 23.77 14.20 -13.95
CA LEU A 11 22.59 14.23 -14.83
C LEU A 11 22.08 12.82 -15.10
N ALA A 12 22.98 11.88 -15.39
CA ALA A 12 22.62 10.48 -15.60
C ALA A 12 21.89 9.86 -14.39
N ALA A 13 22.32 10.17 -13.15
CA ALA A 13 21.63 9.68 -11.95
C ALA A 13 20.22 10.30 -11.81
N PHE A 14 20.07 11.58 -12.14
CA PHE A 14 18.77 12.25 -12.18
C PHE A 14 17.83 11.61 -13.20
N GLN A 15 18.28 11.47 -14.45
CA GLN A 15 17.47 10.93 -15.53
C GLN A 15 17.07 9.47 -15.26
N CYS A 16 18.02 8.66 -14.76
CA CYS A 16 17.76 7.30 -14.34
C CYS A 16 16.68 7.25 -13.25
N ARG A 17 16.81 8.08 -12.20
CA ARG A 17 15.84 8.12 -11.11
C ARG A 17 14.46 8.61 -11.57
N ALA A 18 14.41 9.64 -12.40
CA ALA A 18 13.17 10.15 -12.97
C ALA A 18 12.46 9.10 -13.85
N ALA A 19 13.22 8.34 -14.65
CA ALA A 19 12.70 7.22 -15.43
C ALA A 19 12.11 6.12 -14.52
N PHE A 20 12.78 5.75 -13.43
CA PHE A 20 12.25 4.81 -12.44
C PHE A 20 10.98 5.31 -11.72
N MET A 21 10.80 6.62 -11.64
CA MET A 21 9.59 7.24 -11.08
C MET A 21 8.47 7.41 -12.12
N GLY A 22 8.68 7.00 -13.38
CA GLY A 22 7.71 7.18 -14.46
C GLY A 22 7.56 8.62 -14.94
N LEU A 23 8.50 9.50 -14.56
CA LEU A 23 8.47 10.93 -14.90
C LEU A 23 9.12 11.23 -16.27
N GLY A 24 9.76 10.22 -16.89
CA GLY A 24 10.56 10.40 -18.11
C GLY A 24 11.99 10.85 -17.84
N GLY A 25 12.76 11.02 -18.90
CA GLY A 25 14.22 11.24 -18.83
C GLY A 25 14.69 12.68 -19.08
N ASP A 26 13.80 13.61 -19.45
CA ASP A 26 14.18 15.00 -19.72
C ASP A 26 13.83 15.91 -18.53
N PRO A 27 14.82 16.44 -17.78
CA PRO A 27 14.57 17.35 -16.67
C PRO A 27 13.85 18.65 -17.06
N ALA A 28 14.01 19.11 -18.31
CA ALA A 28 13.40 20.36 -18.78
C ALA A 28 11.86 20.24 -18.91
N LEU A 29 11.34 19.02 -19.09
CA LEU A 29 9.91 18.74 -19.19
C LEU A 29 9.22 18.56 -17.82
N LEU A 30 9.99 18.50 -16.73
CA LEU A 30 9.46 18.32 -15.38
C LEU A 30 9.11 19.68 -14.76
N GLU A 31 8.05 19.72 -13.96
CA GLU A 31 7.78 20.88 -13.10
C GLU A 31 8.90 21.06 -12.05
N PRO A 32 9.18 22.31 -11.60
CA PRO A 32 10.22 22.59 -10.61
C PRO A 32 10.11 21.73 -9.34
N GLU A 33 8.90 21.48 -8.85
CA GLU A 33 8.62 20.68 -7.66
C GLU A 33 9.02 19.22 -7.87
N LEU A 34 8.76 18.67 -9.07
CA LEU A 34 9.17 17.31 -9.42
C LEU A 34 10.69 17.19 -9.57
N ARG A 35 11.35 18.19 -10.19
CA ARG A 35 12.82 18.24 -10.22
C ARG A 35 13.40 18.26 -8.82
N ARG A 36 12.81 19.06 -7.93
CA ARG A 36 13.23 19.15 -6.53
C ARG A 36 13.05 17.82 -5.82
N ALA A 37 11.91 17.16 -5.97
CA ALA A 37 11.62 15.86 -5.37
C ALA A 37 12.63 14.77 -5.82
N VAL A 38 12.96 14.72 -7.12
CA VAL A 38 13.96 13.78 -7.64
C VAL A 38 15.34 14.07 -7.05
N LEU A 39 15.77 15.34 -6.99
CA LEU A 39 17.06 15.72 -6.39
C LEU A 39 17.09 15.42 -4.89
N ASP A 40 16.03 15.70 -4.15
CA ASP A 40 15.94 15.42 -2.71
C ASP A 40 16.02 13.91 -2.42
N GLY A 41 15.41 13.09 -3.28
CA GLY A 41 15.54 11.64 -3.24
C GLY A 41 16.98 11.16 -3.48
N LEU A 42 17.68 11.75 -4.46
CA LEU A 42 19.08 11.42 -4.76
C LEU A 42 20.04 11.89 -3.67
N VAL A 43 19.83 13.07 -3.10
CA VAL A 43 20.59 13.56 -1.94
C VAL A 43 20.41 12.61 -0.76
N THR A 44 19.16 12.22 -0.47
CA THR A 44 18.85 11.28 0.61
C THR A 44 19.54 9.93 0.40
N ARG A 45 19.53 9.40 -0.83
CA ARG A 45 20.27 8.19 -1.20
C ARG A 45 21.76 8.35 -0.94
N MET A 46 22.38 9.41 -1.43
CA MET A 46 23.81 9.65 -1.25
C MET A 46 24.21 9.70 0.23
N LEU A 47 23.40 10.35 1.07
CA LEU A 47 23.62 10.44 2.51
C LEU A 47 23.52 9.06 3.18
N LEU A 48 22.48 8.28 2.87
CA LEU A 48 22.30 6.95 3.46
C LEU A 48 23.37 5.96 3.00
N LEU A 49 23.78 5.98 1.73
CA LEU A 49 24.86 5.13 1.24
C LEU A 49 26.22 5.52 1.83
N ALA A 50 26.47 6.82 2.01
CA ALA A 50 27.67 7.30 2.69
C ALA A 50 27.69 6.86 4.16
N GLU A 51 26.55 6.92 4.84
CA GLU A 51 26.41 6.47 6.23
C GLU A 51 26.57 4.95 6.35
N ALA A 52 25.99 4.17 5.42
CA ALA A 52 26.19 2.72 5.35
C ALA A 52 27.69 2.38 5.23
N ALA A 53 28.39 3.04 4.30
CA ALA A 53 29.83 2.86 4.12
C ALA A 53 30.63 3.26 5.38
N ARG A 54 30.27 4.37 6.04
CA ARG A 54 30.90 4.82 7.28
C ARG A 54 30.76 3.79 8.41
N GLN A 55 29.64 3.07 8.47
CA GLN A 55 29.39 2.02 9.45
C GLN A 55 29.85 0.62 9.00
N GLY A 56 30.54 0.50 7.85
CA GLY A 56 31.00 -0.79 7.32
C GLY A 56 29.86 -1.71 6.87
N ILE A 57 28.67 -1.16 6.61
CA ILE A 57 27.53 -1.92 6.12
C ILE A 57 27.67 -2.04 4.60
N VAL A 58 27.79 -3.28 4.12
CA VAL A 58 27.94 -3.61 2.70
C VAL A 58 26.85 -4.57 2.25
N LEU A 59 26.47 -4.50 0.98
CA LEU A 59 25.60 -5.50 0.36
C LEU A 59 26.47 -6.65 -0.17
N GLN A 60 26.17 -7.86 0.25
CA GLN A 60 26.83 -9.07 -0.23
C GLN A 60 26.28 -9.47 -1.61
N PRO A 61 27.11 -10.00 -2.52
CA PRO A 61 26.66 -10.41 -3.85
C PRO A 61 25.47 -11.38 -3.84
N GLU A 62 25.43 -12.28 -2.84
CA GLU A 62 24.37 -13.28 -2.69
C GLU A 62 23.03 -12.65 -2.30
N GLU A 63 23.05 -11.52 -1.56
CA GLU A 63 21.84 -10.78 -1.21
C GLU A 63 21.17 -10.19 -2.47
N LEU A 64 21.98 -9.65 -3.38
CA LEU A 64 21.50 -9.13 -4.67
C LEU A 64 20.98 -10.26 -5.56
N ALA A 65 21.74 -11.35 -5.71
CA ALA A 65 21.37 -12.49 -6.53
C ALA A 65 20.05 -13.12 -6.06
N LYS A 66 19.90 -13.33 -4.74
CA LYS A 66 18.67 -13.86 -4.14
C LYS A 66 17.47 -12.94 -4.40
N ARG A 67 17.66 -11.61 -4.29
CA ARG A 67 16.58 -10.67 -4.57
C ARG A 67 16.17 -10.69 -6.04
N GLN A 68 17.12 -10.81 -6.96
CA GLN A 68 16.86 -10.93 -8.40
C GLN A 68 16.06 -12.20 -8.71
N GLU A 69 16.48 -13.35 -8.18
CA GLU A 69 15.76 -14.62 -8.35
C GLU A 69 14.29 -14.52 -7.87
N GLN A 70 14.07 -13.90 -6.71
CA GLN A 70 12.71 -13.68 -6.17
C GLN A 70 11.84 -12.76 -7.02
N LEU A 71 12.45 -11.83 -7.77
CA LEU A 71 11.73 -10.96 -8.70
C LEU A 71 11.38 -11.72 -9.98
N PHE A 72 12.35 -12.45 -10.53
CA PHE A 72 12.19 -13.19 -11.78
C PHE A 72 11.34 -14.46 -11.64
N SER A 73 11.18 -15.01 -10.43
CA SER A 73 10.21 -16.10 -10.20
C SER A 73 8.75 -15.66 -10.35
N LYS A 74 8.48 -14.36 -10.26
CA LYS A 74 7.13 -13.77 -10.39
C LYS A 74 6.90 -13.08 -11.73
N LEU A 75 7.95 -12.91 -12.54
CA LEU A 75 7.91 -12.12 -13.77
C LEU A 75 8.79 -12.77 -14.84
N ALA A 76 8.23 -13.02 -16.02
CA ALA A 76 8.98 -13.55 -17.15
C ALA A 76 10.17 -12.62 -17.50
N PRO A 77 11.41 -13.13 -17.58
CA PRO A 77 12.61 -12.31 -17.81
C PRO A 77 12.55 -11.43 -19.06
N ASP A 78 11.90 -11.88 -20.13
CA ASP A 78 11.79 -11.12 -21.38
C ASP A 78 10.82 -9.95 -21.27
N VAL A 79 9.70 -10.14 -20.55
CA VAL A 79 8.76 -9.05 -20.23
C VAL A 79 9.45 -7.99 -19.39
N PHE A 80 10.26 -8.43 -18.42
CA PHE A 80 11.04 -7.52 -17.60
C PHE A 80 12.04 -6.70 -18.42
N LYS A 81 12.84 -7.35 -19.28
CA LYS A 81 13.81 -6.67 -20.15
C LYS A 81 13.13 -5.69 -21.10
N HIS A 82 11.99 -6.07 -21.69
CA HIS A 82 11.22 -5.20 -22.55
C HIS A 82 10.75 -3.95 -21.79
N ASN A 83 10.19 -4.11 -20.59
CA ASN A 83 9.74 -2.98 -19.78
C ASN A 83 10.87 -2.01 -19.43
N LEU A 84 12.07 -2.51 -19.09
CA LEU A 84 13.23 -1.64 -18.87
C LEU A 84 13.61 -0.85 -20.13
N ALA A 85 13.62 -1.52 -21.29
CA ALA A 85 13.98 -0.90 -22.56
C ALA A 85 12.99 0.20 -22.98
N VAL A 86 11.69 -0.01 -22.78
CA VAL A 86 10.64 0.99 -23.04
C VAL A 86 10.88 2.29 -22.25
N HIS A 87 11.46 2.18 -21.05
CA HIS A 87 11.79 3.32 -20.19
C HIS A 87 13.24 3.81 -20.35
N GLY A 88 14.00 3.28 -21.31
CA GLY A 88 15.39 3.66 -21.55
C GLY A 88 16.36 3.27 -20.44
N ILE A 89 16.01 2.26 -19.63
CA ILE A 89 16.81 1.80 -18.49
C ILE A 89 17.60 0.56 -18.92
N SER A 90 18.93 0.59 -18.74
CA SER A 90 19.77 -0.59 -19.00
C SER A 90 19.66 -1.61 -17.86
N GLN A 91 19.93 -2.89 -18.17
CA GLN A 91 19.98 -3.93 -17.14
C GLN A 91 20.99 -3.59 -16.04
N GLU A 92 22.14 -3.01 -16.40
CA GLU A 92 23.16 -2.59 -15.44
C GLU A 92 22.67 -1.46 -14.53
N GLN A 93 21.99 -0.45 -15.09
CA GLN A 93 21.40 0.63 -14.29
C GLN A 93 20.36 0.10 -13.31
N TRP A 94 19.52 -0.84 -13.75
CA TRP A 94 18.56 -1.51 -12.87
C TRP A 94 19.23 -2.32 -11.77
N GLN A 95 20.29 -3.09 -12.09
CA GLN A 95 21.01 -3.85 -11.07
C GLN A 95 21.64 -2.93 -10.02
N ARG A 96 22.21 -1.79 -10.43
CA ARG A 96 22.73 -0.78 -9.51
C ARG A 96 21.63 -0.15 -8.66
N GLU A 97 20.48 0.17 -9.25
CA GLU A 97 19.33 0.71 -8.51
C GLU A 97 18.82 -0.26 -7.46
N LEU A 98 18.68 -1.53 -7.83
CA LEU A 98 18.29 -2.59 -6.90
C LEU A 98 19.33 -2.77 -5.79
N ALA A 99 20.62 -2.78 -6.12
CA ALA A 99 21.69 -2.93 -5.14
C ALA A 99 21.69 -1.78 -4.13
N ASP A 100 21.60 -0.53 -4.59
CA ASP A 100 21.56 0.62 -3.70
C ASP A 100 20.30 0.63 -2.84
N GLN A 101 19.13 0.26 -3.40
CA GLN A 101 17.90 0.10 -2.61
C GLN A 101 18.08 -0.93 -1.49
N LEU A 102 18.61 -2.11 -1.80
CA LEU A 102 18.84 -3.16 -0.81
C LEU A 102 19.86 -2.73 0.25
N LEU A 103 20.92 -2.03 -0.15
CA LEU A 103 21.91 -1.51 0.76
C LEU A 103 21.33 -0.46 1.70
N MET A 104 20.49 0.47 1.19
CA MET A 104 19.79 1.45 2.02
C MET A 104 18.82 0.78 3.01
N GLU A 105 18.01 -0.18 2.55
CA GLU A 105 17.10 -0.94 3.42
C GLU A 105 17.88 -1.70 4.51
N LYS A 106 18.99 -2.35 4.13
CA LYS A 106 19.90 -3.03 5.05
C LYS A 106 20.52 -2.06 6.06
N ALA A 107 20.99 -0.90 5.59
CA ALA A 107 21.59 0.12 6.43
C ALA A 107 20.60 0.66 7.46
N LEU A 108 19.42 1.12 7.04
CA LEU A 108 18.37 1.57 7.95
C LEU A 108 18.02 0.48 8.97
N ARG A 109 17.82 -0.76 8.52
CA ARG A 109 17.52 -1.88 9.43
C ARG A 109 18.62 -2.08 10.47
N LEU A 110 19.90 -2.09 10.08
CA LEU A 110 21.00 -2.36 11.01
C LEU A 110 21.32 -1.17 11.93
N ILE A 111 21.23 0.06 11.43
CA ILE A 111 21.48 1.29 12.20
C ILE A 111 20.38 1.51 13.24
N LEU A 112 19.12 1.24 12.87
CA LEU A 112 17.98 1.52 13.73
C LEU A 112 17.64 0.39 14.71
N ARG A 113 17.97 -0.87 14.38
CA ARG A 113 17.64 -2.05 15.22
C ARG A 113 18.02 -1.91 16.69
N PRO A 114 19.22 -1.43 17.08
CA PRO A 114 19.59 -1.31 18.50
C PRO A 114 18.73 -0.31 19.29
N GLN A 115 18.10 0.64 18.59
CA GLN A 115 17.32 1.73 19.17
C GLN A 115 15.84 1.39 19.31
N ILE A 116 15.37 0.35 18.62
CA ILE A 116 13.96 -0.05 18.61
C ILE A 116 13.69 -0.97 19.79
N ARG A 117 13.07 -0.41 20.82
CA ARG A 117 12.55 -1.16 21.97
C ARG A 117 11.05 -0.94 22.09
N VAL A 118 10.29 -2.03 22.09
CA VAL A 118 8.84 -2.04 22.36
C VAL A 118 8.62 -2.83 23.65
N THR A 119 8.13 -2.15 24.69
CA THR A 119 7.90 -2.77 25.99
C THR A 119 6.46 -3.30 26.11
N PRO A 120 6.19 -4.26 27.00
CA PRO A 120 4.82 -4.72 27.26
C PRO A 120 3.87 -3.59 27.68
N LYS A 121 4.39 -2.58 28.40
CA LYS A 121 3.63 -1.38 28.77
C LYS A 121 3.18 -0.60 27.53
N MET A 122 4.06 -0.40 26.55
CA MET A 122 3.69 0.29 25.31
C MET A 122 2.58 -0.45 24.54
N ILE A 123 2.63 -1.79 24.52
CA ILE A 123 1.58 -2.60 23.88
C ILE A 123 0.25 -2.43 24.61
N THR A 124 0.28 -2.44 25.95
CA THR A 124 -0.91 -2.27 26.79
C THR A 124 -1.51 -0.87 26.63
N ASP A 125 -0.68 0.17 26.72
CA ASP A 125 -1.09 1.56 26.55
C ASP A 125 -1.68 1.79 25.14
N TYR A 126 -1.05 1.20 24.11
CA TYR A 126 -1.59 1.24 22.74
C TYR A 126 -2.96 0.57 22.65
N TYR A 127 -3.10 -0.65 23.16
CA TYR A 127 -4.39 -1.38 23.14
C TYR A 127 -5.49 -0.61 23.84
N GLN A 128 -5.20 -0.01 24.99
CA GLN A 128 -6.15 0.78 25.76
C GLN A 128 -6.57 2.07 25.03
N GLY A 129 -5.62 2.76 24.39
CA GLY A 129 -5.89 3.96 23.60
C GLY A 129 -6.58 3.71 22.26
N HIS A 130 -6.53 2.49 21.73
CA HIS A 130 -6.99 2.15 20.37
C HIS A 130 -7.93 0.94 20.36
N ARG A 131 -8.77 0.77 21.41
CA ARG A 131 -9.66 -0.40 21.54
C ARG A 131 -10.55 -0.64 20.31
N GLU A 132 -10.97 0.44 19.65
CA GLU A 132 -11.80 0.37 18.44
C GLU A 132 -11.08 -0.31 17.27
N GLU A 133 -9.74 -0.22 17.16
CA GLU A 133 -8.98 -0.94 16.12
C GLU A 133 -9.08 -2.46 16.29
N PHE A 134 -9.37 -2.92 17.51
CA PHE A 134 -9.47 -4.34 17.87
C PHE A 134 -10.91 -4.83 17.98
N TYR A 135 -11.88 -3.94 17.79
CA TYR A 135 -13.27 -4.32 17.65
C TYR A 135 -13.52 -4.93 16.27
N ARG A 136 -14.31 -5.98 16.24
CA ARG A 136 -14.81 -6.65 15.05
C ARG A 136 -16.32 -6.58 15.15
N PRO A 137 -16.99 -5.74 14.33
CA PRO A 137 -18.44 -5.65 14.36
C PRO A 137 -19.07 -6.99 13.99
N GLU A 138 -20.34 -7.15 14.35
CA GLU A 138 -21.15 -8.30 13.91
C GLU A 138 -21.10 -8.38 12.37
N GLN A 139 -20.98 -9.61 11.85
CA GLN A 139 -20.99 -9.88 10.41
C GLN A 139 -22.05 -10.91 10.07
N ILE A 140 -22.63 -10.80 8.89
CA ILE A 140 -23.47 -11.83 8.29
C ILE A 140 -22.87 -12.27 6.96
N LEU A 141 -22.97 -13.56 6.65
CA LEU A 141 -22.69 -14.08 5.32
C LEU A 141 -24.01 -14.14 4.58
N ALA A 142 -24.14 -13.46 3.45
CA ALA A 142 -25.40 -13.39 2.74
C ALA A 142 -25.25 -13.37 1.21
N GLN A 143 -26.19 -14.00 0.52
CA GLN A 143 -26.47 -13.73 -0.88
C GLN A 143 -27.32 -12.45 -0.96
N HIS A 144 -27.08 -11.61 -1.97
CA HIS A 144 -27.76 -10.32 -2.10
C HIS A 144 -28.10 -10.02 -3.56
N ALA A 145 -29.35 -9.66 -3.82
CA ALA A 145 -29.86 -9.11 -5.06
C ALA A 145 -30.33 -7.66 -4.87
N LEU A 146 -30.11 -6.81 -5.87
CA LEU A 146 -30.70 -5.48 -5.95
C LEU A 146 -31.61 -5.44 -7.19
N LEU A 147 -32.89 -5.16 -6.98
CA LEU A 147 -33.90 -5.16 -8.03
C LEU A 147 -34.48 -3.76 -8.22
N PRO A 148 -34.84 -3.37 -9.46
CA PRO A 148 -35.23 -2.00 -9.78
C PRO A 148 -36.63 -1.63 -9.24
N ASN A 149 -37.48 -2.60 -8.93
CA ASN A 149 -38.84 -2.36 -8.43
C ASN A 149 -39.31 -3.44 -7.45
N LYS A 150 -40.32 -3.07 -6.64
CA LYS A 150 -40.90 -3.92 -5.60
C LYS A 150 -41.48 -5.23 -6.16
N GLY A 151 -42.10 -5.18 -7.33
CA GLY A 151 -42.75 -6.35 -7.95
C GLY A 151 -41.75 -7.44 -8.32
N MET A 152 -40.61 -7.06 -8.92
CA MET A 152 -39.52 -8.00 -9.19
C MET A 152 -38.92 -8.53 -7.89
N ALA A 153 -38.65 -7.67 -6.91
CA ALA A 153 -38.12 -8.13 -5.63
C ALA A 153 -39.06 -9.11 -4.93
N GLN A 154 -40.38 -8.87 -4.99
CA GLN A 154 -41.37 -9.77 -4.40
C GLN A 154 -41.38 -11.12 -5.13
N LYS A 155 -41.38 -11.13 -6.47
CA LYS A 155 -41.30 -12.35 -7.27
C LYS A 155 -40.05 -13.19 -6.93
N LEU A 156 -38.91 -12.55 -6.69
CA LEU A 156 -37.69 -13.26 -6.28
C LEU A 156 -37.86 -13.85 -4.87
N VAL A 157 -38.43 -13.10 -3.93
CA VAL A 157 -38.71 -13.59 -2.57
C VAL A 157 -39.61 -14.82 -2.61
N ASP A 158 -40.71 -14.74 -3.38
CA ASP A 158 -41.69 -15.82 -3.49
C ASP A 158 -41.05 -17.10 -4.06
N GLN A 159 -40.29 -16.99 -5.16
CA GLN A 159 -39.58 -18.13 -5.76
C GLN A 159 -38.59 -18.79 -4.79
N VAL A 160 -37.87 -18.01 -3.99
CA VAL A 160 -36.92 -18.56 -3.00
C VAL A 160 -37.66 -19.20 -1.82
N GLN A 161 -38.81 -18.66 -1.41
CA GLN A 161 -39.67 -19.27 -0.38
C GLN A 161 -40.30 -20.58 -0.84
N GLU A 162 -40.60 -20.71 -2.13
CA GLU A 162 -41.05 -21.96 -2.78
C GLU A 162 -39.93 -23.01 -2.91
N GLY A 163 -38.70 -22.69 -2.46
CA GLY A 163 -37.58 -23.63 -2.40
C GLY A 163 -36.61 -23.54 -3.58
N LYS A 164 -36.81 -22.60 -4.52
CA LYS A 164 -35.88 -22.39 -5.62
C LYS A 164 -34.57 -21.78 -5.13
N ASP A 165 -33.47 -22.14 -5.78
CA ASP A 165 -32.20 -21.49 -5.53
C ASP A 165 -32.26 -20.00 -5.91
N MET A 166 -31.72 -19.15 -5.03
CA MET A 166 -31.80 -17.70 -5.18
C MET A 166 -30.98 -17.21 -6.37
N SER A 167 -29.83 -17.81 -6.65
CA SER A 167 -28.99 -17.44 -7.80
C SER A 167 -29.73 -17.75 -9.10
N GLN A 168 -30.27 -18.97 -9.22
CA GLN A 168 -31.02 -19.40 -10.39
C GLN A 168 -32.29 -18.55 -10.61
N ALA A 169 -33.03 -18.24 -9.53
CA ALA A 169 -34.21 -17.39 -9.61
C ALA A 169 -33.86 -15.98 -10.06
N ALA A 170 -32.79 -15.40 -9.51
CA ALA A 170 -32.35 -14.05 -9.82
C ALA A 170 -31.81 -13.93 -11.27
N GLU A 171 -31.06 -14.92 -11.75
CA GLU A 171 -30.58 -15.01 -13.14
C GLU A 171 -31.73 -15.06 -14.15
N GLN A 172 -32.74 -15.90 -13.93
CA GLN A 172 -33.91 -15.99 -14.82
C GLN A 172 -34.70 -14.68 -14.91
N MET A 173 -34.57 -13.82 -13.91
CA MET A 173 -35.21 -12.51 -13.86
C MET A 173 -34.33 -11.39 -14.43
N GLY A 174 -33.13 -11.71 -14.94
CA GLY A 174 -32.18 -10.73 -15.44
C GLY A 174 -31.60 -9.82 -14.35
N ALA A 175 -31.60 -10.27 -13.10
CA ALA A 175 -31.13 -9.52 -11.94
C ALA A 175 -30.04 -10.32 -11.19
N PRO A 176 -28.84 -10.49 -11.77
CA PRO A 176 -27.80 -11.33 -11.19
C PRO A 176 -27.44 -10.89 -9.78
N LEU A 177 -27.13 -11.86 -8.93
CA LEU A 177 -26.72 -11.61 -7.55
C LEU A 177 -25.37 -10.87 -7.50
N ALA A 178 -25.19 -10.07 -6.45
CA ALA A 178 -23.92 -9.48 -6.13
C ALA A 178 -22.85 -10.56 -5.92
N GLY A 179 -21.58 -10.24 -6.24
CA GLY A 179 -20.46 -11.16 -6.02
C GLY A 179 -20.53 -12.46 -6.83
N GLY A 180 -21.26 -12.48 -7.95
CA GLY A 180 -21.39 -13.68 -8.80
C GLY A 180 -22.21 -14.81 -8.17
N GLY A 181 -23.16 -14.47 -7.30
CA GLY A 181 -24.06 -15.45 -6.65
C GLY A 181 -23.51 -16.10 -5.39
N GLN A 182 -22.23 -15.90 -5.08
CA GLN A 182 -21.64 -16.41 -3.85
C GLN A 182 -22.02 -15.54 -2.64
N PRO A 183 -22.34 -16.14 -1.49
CA PRO A 183 -22.52 -15.37 -0.26
C PRO A 183 -21.26 -14.57 0.10
N THR A 184 -21.42 -13.32 0.52
CA THR A 184 -20.32 -12.45 0.95
C THR A 184 -20.52 -11.96 2.39
N TRP A 185 -19.41 -11.71 3.11
CA TRP A 185 -19.45 -11.20 4.48
C TRP A 185 -19.78 -9.71 4.48
N LEU A 186 -20.88 -9.35 5.12
CA LEU A 186 -21.32 -7.97 5.32
C LEU A 186 -21.16 -7.60 6.79
N SER A 187 -20.47 -6.49 7.06
CA SER A 187 -20.18 -6.03 8.41
C SER A 187 -21.14 -4.92 8.82
N ARG A 188 -21.61 -4.97 10.07
CA ARG A 188 -22.42 -3.90 10.65
C ARG A 188 -21.66 -2.57 10.61
N GLY A 189 -22.36 -1.46 10.40
CA GLY A 189 -21.83 -0.12 10.19
C GLY A 189 -21.64 0.28 8.72
N HIS A 190 -21.92 -0.61 7.76
CA HIS A 190 -21.72 -0.37 6.32
C HIS A 190 -23.04 -0.33 5.52
N MET A 191 -24.19 -0.39 6.19
CA MET A 191 -25.51 -0.31 5.55
C MET A 191 -26.31 0.89 6.08
N PRO A 192 -27.27 1.43 5.29
CA PRO A 192 -28.22 2.42 5.79
C PRO A 192 -28.96 1.90 7.05
N PRO A 193 -29.13 2.69 8.12
CA PRO A 193 -29.63 2.21 9.41
C PRO A 193 -30.95 1.44 9.35
N GLY A 194 -31.90 1.91 8.53
CA GLY A 194 -33.22 1.26 8.36
C GLY A 194 -33.17 -0.10 7.67
N LEU A 195 -32.14 -0.34 6.84
CA LEU A 195 -31.87 -1.64 6.23
C LEU A 195 -31.09 -2.53 7.19
N GLU A 196 -30.03 -1.98 7.79
CA GLU A 196 -29.11 -2.71 8.66
C GLU A 196 -29.82 -3.40 9.82
N ALA A 197 -30.71 -2.68 10.53
CA ALA A 197 -31.44 -3.23 11.66
C ALA A 197 -32.25 -4.48 11.27
N LYS A 198 -32.89 -4.47 10.09
CA LYS A 198 -33.68 -5.60 9.59
C LYS A 198 -32.79 -6.75 9.16
N VAL A 199 -31.71 -6.45 8.45
CA VAL A 199 -30.77 -7.43 7.88
C VAL A 199 -30.04 -8.20 8.99
N PHE A 200 -29.51 -7.50 9.99
CA PHE A 200 -28.79 -8.15 11.09
C PHE A 200 -29.70 -8.81 12.13
N ALA A 201 -31.01 -8.52 12.13
CA ALA A 201 -31.98 -9.27 12.95
C ALA A 201 -32.23 -10.69 12.43
N LEU A 202 -31.89 -10.98 11.18
CA LEU A 202 -32.09 -12.29 10.56
C LEU A 202 -31.18 -13.35 11.19
N LYS A 203 -31.67 -14.59 11.19
CA LYS A 203 -30.93 -15.81 11.53
C LYS A 203 -30.36 -16.46 10.26
N ALA A 204 -29.37 -17.34 10.43
CA ALA A 204 -28.88 -18.16 9.33
C ALA A 204 -30.04 -18.97 8.70
N GLY A 205 -30.05 -19.06 7.38
CA GLY A 205 -31.12 -19.65 6.57
C GLY A 205 -32.26 -18.69 6.21
N GLN A 206 -32.40 -17.54 6.89
CA GLN A 206 -33.52 -16.63 6.65
C GLN A 206 -33.32 -15.75 5.41
N LEU A 207 -34.44 -15.51 4.75
CA LEU A 207 -34.58 -14.60 3.62
C LEU A 207 -35.25 -13.31 4.10
N ALA A 208 -34.78 -12.16 3.60
CA ALA A 208 -35.48 -10.89 3.76
C ALA A 208 -35.51 -10.10 2.45
N GLY A 209 -36.57 -9.32 2.30
CA GLY A 209 -36.92 -8.66 1.05
C GLY A 209 -38.45 -8.61 0.91
N PRO A 210 -38.98 -7.70 0.09
CA PRO A 210 -38.31 -6.56 -0.53
C PRO A 210 -37.95 -5.48 0.50
N LEU A 211 -36.68 -5.09 0.58
CA LEU A 211 -36.21 -4.02 1.47
C LEU A 211 -35.90 -2.76 0.62
N PRO A 212 -36.66 -1.66 0.75
CA PRO A 212 -36.47 -0.48 -0.08
C PRO A 212 -35.20 0.29 0.31
N SER A 213 -34.53 0.88 -0.68
CA SER A 213 -33.43 1.83 -0.55
C SER A 213 -33.45 2.86 -1.69
N PRO A 214 -32.62 3.91 -1.63
CA PRO A 214 -32.46 4.85 -2.74
C PRO A 214 -32.00 4.20 -4.07
N TYR A 215 -31.45 2.98 -4.01
CA TYR A 215 -30.91 2.27 -5.17
C TYR A 215 -31.86 1.19 -5.72
N GLY A 216 -33.02 0.98 -5.08
CA GLY A 216 -34.01 -0.03 -5.48
C GLY A 216 -34.47 -0.89 -4.31
N PHE A 217 -34.68 -2.18 -4.57
CA PHE A 217 -35.20 -3.14 -3.61
C PHE A 217 -34.20 -4.26 -3.38
N HIS A 218 -33.74 -4.39 -2.15
CA HIS A 218 -32.80 -5.42 -1.75
C HIS A 218 -33.55 -6.70 -1.36
N VAL A 219 -33.05 -7.84 -1.84
CA VAL A 219 -33.43 -9.18 -1.37
C VAL A 219 -32.17 -9.89 -0.95
N LEU A 220 -32.17 -10.51 0.23
CA LEU A 220 -30.96 -11.09 0.80
C LEU A 220 -31.28 -12.34 1.62
N ARG A 221 -30.42 -13.35 1.48
CA ARG A 221 -30.50 -14.63 2.19
C ARG A 221 -29.26 -14.81 3.04
N VAL A 222 -29.45 -14.86 4.36
CA VAL A 222 -28.34 -15.05 5.31
C VAL A 222 -28.00 -16.53 5.38
N THR A 223 -26.73 -16.87 5.20
CA THR A 223 -26.23 -18.26 5.29
C THR A 223 -25.45 -18.51 6.58
N ALA A 224 -24.80 -17.49 7.15
CA ALA A 224 -24.10 -17.60 8.43
C ALA A 224 -24.04 -16.24 9.16
N LYS A 225 -23.72 -16.27 10.46
CA LYS A 225 -23.47 -15.06 11.27
C LYS A 225 -22.21 -15.21 12.09
N ARG A 226 -21.54 -14.09 12.35
CA ARG A 226 -20.43 -13.96 13.30
C ARG A 226 -20.78 -12.84 14.28
N PRO A 227 -20.79 -13.11 15.60
CA PRO A 227 -21.10 -12.09 16.58
C PRO A 227 -20.02 -11.01 16.58
N ALA A 228 -20.39 -9.82 17.06
CA ALA A 228 -19.40 -8.81 17.39
C ALA A 228 -18.42 -9.36 18.43
N SER A 229 -17.15 -9.04 18.27
CA SER A 229 -16.10 -9.46 19.19
C SER A 229 -15.02 -8.40 19.28
N SER A 230 -14.26 -8.39 20.36
CA SER A 230 -13.02 -7.63 20.46
C SER A 230 -11.88 -8.60 20.63
N LEU A 231 -10.78 -8.38 19.90
CA LEU A 231 -9.55 -9.10 20.19
C LEU A 231 -9.10 -8.72 21.60
N SER A 232 -8.78 -9.72 22.42
CA SER A 232 -8.12 -9.50 23.70
C SER A 232 -6.73 -8.90 23.50
N LEU A 233 -6.16 -8.28 24.54
CA LEU A 233 -4.78 -7.80 24.51
C LEU A 233 -3.80 -8.90 24.06
N ALA A 234 -3.98 -10.14 24.52
CA ALA A 234 -3.12 -11.26 24.14
C ALA A 234 -3.20 -11.59 22.63
N GLN A 235 -4.41 -11.52 22.05
CA GLN A 235 -4.62 -11.73 20.61
C GLN A 235 -4.09 -10.57 19.76
N ALA A 236 -4.23 -9.33 20.26
CA ALA A 236 -3.80 -8.12 19.56
C ALA A 236 -2.30 -7.82 19.71
N ALA A 237 -1.64 -8.31 20.77
CA ALA A 237 -0.26 -7.96 21.11
C ALA A 237 0.75 -8.18 19.96
N PRO A 238 0.73 -9.28 19.18
CA PRO A 238 1.66 -9.47 18.08
C PRO A 238 1.50 -8.43 16.96
N GLU A 239 0.26 -8.03 16.67
CA GLU A 239 -0.04 -7.00 15.67
C GLU A 239 0.39 -5.62 16.16
N ILE A 240 0.05 -5.28 17.41
CA ILE A 240 0.46 -4.04 18.06
C ILE A 240 1.98 -3.93 18.10
N GLN A 241 2.68 -5.01 18.47
CA GLN A 241 4.14 -5.01 18.51
C GLN A 241 4.74 -4.70 17.14
N LYS A 242 4.24 -5.34 16.07
CA LYS A 242 4.68 -5.05 14.69
C LYS A 242 4.41 -3.59 14.32
N LYS A 243 3.22 -3.07 14.65
CA LYS A 243 2.84 -1.68 14.38
C LYS A 243 3.76 -0.68 15.11
N LEU A 244 4.00 -0.91 16.40
CA LEU A 244 4.89 -0.06 17.21
C LEU A 244 6.36 -0.13 16.75
N VAL A 245 6.83 -1.31 16.30
CA VAL A 245 8.15 -1.44 15.68
C VAL A 245 8.23 -0.61 14.40
N ALA A 246 7.24 -0.72 13.51
CA ALA A 246 7.19 0.04 12.26
C ALA A 246 7.14 1.55 12.50
N GLN A 247 6.28 2.01 13.41
CA GLN A 247 6.19 3.43 13.78
C GLN A 247 7.51 3.97 14.35
N LYS A 248 8.18 3.21 15.22
CA LYS A 248 9.49 3.59 15.74
C LYS A 248 10.57 3.60 14.66
N GLN A 249 10.55 2.63 13.75
CA GLN A 249 11.47 2.59 12.60
C GLN A 249 11.31 3.83 11.73
N GLU A 250 10.08 4.21 11.40
CA GLU A 250 9.78 5.39 10.60
C GLU A 250 10.24 6.68 11.30
N ALA A 251 9.89 6.88 12.57
CA ALA A 251 10.30 8.07 13.33
C ALA A 251 11.83 8.20 13.46
N LEU A 252 12.53 7.08 13.70
CA LEU A 252 13.98 7.07 13.78
C LEU A 252 14.64 7.27 12.41
N ALA A 253 14.05 6.76 11.32
CA ALA A 253 14.54 6.97 9.97
C ALA A 253 14.45 8.46 9.57
N VAL A 254 13.33 9.12 9.90
CA VAL A 254 13.18 10.57 9.72
C VAL A 254 14.26 11.33 10.49
N SER A 255 14.42 11.03 11.78
CA SER A 255 15.42 11.68 12.64
C SER A 255 16.85 11.48 12.13
N LEU A 256 17.19 10.27 11.69
CA LEU A 256 18.50 9.96 11.10
C LEU A 256 18.76 10.77 9.83
N LEU A 257 17.76 10.89 8.95
CA LEU A 257 17.91 11.67 7.73
C LEU A 257 18.09 13.17 8.00
N GLU A 258 17.37 13.72 8.97
CA GLU A 258 17.55 15.10 9.42
C GLU A 258 18.96 15.32 9.96
N GLU A 259 19.46 14.41 10.80
CA GLU A 259 20.82 14.47 11.34
C GLU A 259 21.87 14.39 10.23
N LEU A 260 21.73 13.47 9.27
CA LEU A 260 22.65 13.33 8.14
C LEU A 260 22.65 14.58 7.26
N LYS A 261 21.48 15.19 7.03
CA LYS A 261 21.37 16.45 6.29
C LYS A 261 22.03 17.60 7.03
N ALA A 262 21.79 17.73 8.33
CA ALA A 262 22.37 18.79 9.17
C ALA A 262 23.91 18.72 9.23
N LYS A 263 24.48 17.51 9.17
CA LYS A 263 25.93 17.28 9.14
C LYS A 263 26.57 17.42 7.76
N SER A 264 25.77 17.68 6.72
CA SER A 264 26.25 17.67 5.33
C SER A 264 26.09 19.03 4.66
N VAL A 265 27.05 19.39 3.82
CA VAL A 265 26.96 20.54 2.93
C VAL A 265 26.19 20.12 1.68
N ILE A 266 24.95 20.58 1.55
CA ILE A 266 24.07 20.28 0.42
C ILE A 266 23.85 21.57 -0.36
N ILE A 267 24.25 21.58 -1.63
CA ILE A 267 24.12 22.73 -2.53
C ILE A 267 23.21 22.33 -3.68
N TYR A 268 22.17 23.11 -3.95
CA TYR A 268 21.33 22.95 -5.13
C TYR A 268 21.65 24.03 -6.16
N ASP A 269 21.60 23.64 -7.43
CA ASP A 269 21.72 24.56 -8.56
C ASP A 269 20.34 25.09 -8.92
N GLN A 270 20.14 26.38 -8.70
CA GLN A 270 18.85 27.02 -8.91
C GLN A 270 18.45 27.03 -10.39
N GLN A 271 19.40 27.19 -11.31
CA GLN A 271 19.08 27.17 -12.75
C GLN A 271 18.55 25.79 -13.16
N PHE A 272 19.11 24.72 -12.60
CA PHE A 272 18.61 23.37 -12.84
C PHE A 272 17.22 23.17 -12.21
N LEU A 273 16.98 23.67 -10.99
CA LEU A 273 15.67 23.57 -10.35
C LEU A 273 14.58 24.34 -11.12
N ASP A 274 14.90 25.52 -11.64
CA ASP A 274 13.94 26.38 -12.32
C ASP A 274 13.68 25.95 -13.77
N LYS A 275 14.71 25.45 -14.47
CA LYS A 275 14.66 25.25 -15.93
C LYS A 275 15.04 23.85 -16.40
N GLY A 276 15.48 22.96 -15.50
CA GLY A 276 16.01 21.64 -15.86
C GLY A 276 17.34 21.69 -16.61
N GLN A 277 17.99 22.86 -16.71
CA GLN A 277 19.22 23.05 -17.46
C GLN A 277 20.45 22.86 -16.57
N VAL A 278 21.41 22.07 -17.03
CA VAL A 278 22.72 21.94 -16.38
C VAL A 278 23.60 23.11 -16.85
N ALA A 279 24.19 23.85 -15.91
CA ALA A 279 25.15 24.91 -16.26
C ALA A 279 26.27 24.30 -17.13
N SER A 280 26.51 24.88 -18.31
CA SER A 280 27.65 24.46 -19.14
C SER A 280 28.93 24.75 -18.36
N ALA A 281 29.81 23.75 -18.25
CA ALA A 281 31.14 23.98 -17.72
C ALA A 281 31.78 25.05 -18.61
N ARG A 282 31.99 26.26 -18.08
CA ARG A 282 32.84 27.24 -18.76
C ARG A 282 34.22 26.60 -18.86
N SER A 283 34.57 26.17 -20.07
CA SER A 283 35.95 25.87 -20.46
C SER A 283 36.80 27.08 -20.07
N LYS A 284 37.76 26.87 -19.18
CA LYS A 284 38.90 27.75 -18.95
C LYS A 284 40.14 26.88 -19.04
#